data_AF-R9IWL9-F1
#
_entry.id   AF-R9IWL9-F1
#
_cell.length_a   1.000
_cell.length_b   1.000
_cell.length_c   1.000
_cell.angle_alpha   90.00
_cell.angle_beta   90.00
_cell.angle_gamma   90.00
#
_symmetry.space_group_name_H-M   'P 1'
#
loop_
_entity.id
_entity.type
_entity.pdbx_description
1 polymer ?
#
loop_
_entity_poly.entity_id
_entity_poly.type
_entity_poly.pdbx_seq_one_letter_code
_entity_poly.pdbx_strand_id
1 'polypeptide(L)'
;MGTDYTVEYRDNVSVGTAKAIISGIGNYTGNVERAFTIQGDIAKASVTLEKTSYTYDGTAKTPSVTVKLDGKTLALNTDYTVSYNNNIKVGTAKATVTEKGNYTRSKKVNFTIVKAEEKPEPASKIT
;
A
#
# COMPACT_ATOMS: atom_id res chain seq x y z
N MET A 1 13.14 -33.50 -31.76
CA MET A 1 13.68 -32.13 -31.78
C MET A 1 14.49 -31.94 -30.52
N GLY A 2 15.78 -31.62 -30.64
CA GLY A 2 16.62 -31.36 -29.47
C GLY A 2 16.38 -29.94 -28.98
N THR A 3 16.43 -29.74 -27.67
CA THR A 3 16.49 -28.41 -27.07
C THR A 3 17.96 -28.03 -26.92
N ASP A 4 18.35 -26.83 -27.34
CA ASP A 4 19.74 -26.36 -27.33
C ASP A 4 20.08 -25.50 -26.11
N TYR A 5 19.08 -25.22 -25.27
CA TYR A 5 19.22 -24.42 -24.05
C TYR A 5 18.28 -24.89 -22.93
N THR A 6 18.55 -24.43 -21.72
CA THR A 6 17.63 -24.49 -20.57
C THR A 6 17.28 -23.07 -20.14
N VAL A 7 16.10 -22.91 -19.53
CA VAL A 7 15.68 -21.64 -18.92
C VAL A 7 15.36 -21.88 -17.46
N GLU A 8 16.00 -21.11 -16.60
CA GLU A 8 15.74 -21.08 -15.18
C GLU A 8 15.26 -19.70 -14.76
N TYR A 9 14.31 -19.64 -13.83
CA TYR A 9 13.81 -18.37 -13.29
C TYR A 9 14.28 -18.20 -11.84
N ARG A 10 14.64 -16.98 -11.48
CA ARG A 10 14.94 -16.54 -10.12
C ARG A 10 14.00 -15.42 -9.71
N ASP A 11 13.63 -15.42 -8.44
CA ASP A 11 12.83 -14.38 -7.79
C ASP A 11 11.49 -14.06 -8.50
N ASN A 12 10.90 -15.06 -9.17
CA ASN A 12 9.76 -14.84 -10.08
C ASN A 12 8.37 -14.85 -9.45
N VAL A 13 8.27 -14.79 -8.12
CA VAL A 13 6.99 -14.88 -7.38
C VAL A 13 6.60 -13.52 -6.79
N SER A 14 7.50 -12.89 -6.06
CA SER A 14 7.21 -11.65 -5.33
C SER A 14 7.44 -10.40 -6.20
N VAL A 15 6.70 -9.33 -5.89
CA VAL A 15 6.94 -7.99 -6.47
C VAL A 15 8.40 -7.59 -6.26
N GLY A 16 9.08 -7.23 -7.36
CA GLY A 16 10.53 -7.06 -7.36
C GLY A 16 11.14 -7.25 -8.73
N THR A 17 12.46 -7.35 -8.76
CA THR A 17 13.21 -7.72 -9.96
C THR A 17 13.40 -9.22 -9.99
N ALA A 18 12.85 -9.88 -11.01
CA ALA A 18 13.04 -11.28 -11.30
C ALA A 18 14.05 -11.46 -12.45
N LYS A 19 14.58 -12.68 -12.62
CA LYS A 19 15.53 -12.99 -13.69
C LYS A 19 15.16 -14.26 -14.43
N ALA A 20 15.35 -14.25 -15.74
CA ALA A 20 15.46 -15.43 -16.57
C ALA A 20 16.94 -15.69 -16.89
N ILE A 21 17.38 -16.93 -16.66
CA ILE A 21 18.74 -17.39 -16.90
C ILE A 21 18.67 -18.43 -18.03
N ILE A 22 19.24 -18.09 -19.18
CA ILE A 22 19.29 -18.97 -20.35
C ILE A 22 20.69 -19.57 -20.41
N SER A 23 20.77 -20.90 -20.38
CA SER A 23 22.04 -21.63 -20.42
C SER A 23 22.04 -22.55 -21.63
N GLY A 24 23.07 -22.44 -22.48
CA GLY A 24 23.28 -23.38 -23.57
C GLY A 24 23.51 -24.80 -23.06
N ILE A 25 23.08 -25.81 -23.82
CA ILE A 25 23.33 -27.23 -23.54
C ILE A 25 23.96 -27.92 -24.76
N GLY A 26 24.69 -29.01 -24.52
CA GLY A 26 25.45 -29.69 -25.57
C GLY A 26 26.65 -28.85 -26.04
N ASN A 27 26.73 -28.58 -27.34
CA ASN A 27 27.82 -27.78 -27.93
C ASN A 27 27.63 -26.26 -27.76
N TYR A 28 26.46 -25.82 -27.31
CA TYR A 28 26.16 -24.42 -27.04
C TYR A 28 26.59 -24.11 -25.60
N THR A 29 27.50 -23.15 -25.42
CA THR A 29 28.06 -22.78 -24.12
C THR A 29 27.71 -21.35 -23.73
N GLY A 30 27.92 -21.01 -22.46
CA GLY A 30 27.66 -19.68 -21.91
C GLY A 30 26.26 -19.54 -21.28
N ASN A 31 26.10 -18.44 -20.54
CA ASN A 31 24.84 -18.05 -19.93
C ASN A 31 24.46 -16.63 -20.34
N VAL A 32 23.16 -16.38 -20.41
CA VAL A 32 22.59 -15.05 -20.59
C VAL A 32 21.56 -14.82 -19.50
N GLU A 33 21.75 -13.78 -18.70
CA GLU A 33 20.75 -13.31 -17.75
C GLU A 33 19.94 -12.16 -18.33
N ARG A 34 18.62 -12.20 -18.12
CA ARG A 34 17.70 -11.11 -18.42
C ARG A 34 16.83 -10.82 -17.20
N ALA A 35 16.95 -9.60 -16.69
CA ALA A 35 16.12 -9.12 -15.59
C ALA A 35 14.79 -8.57 -16.12
N PHE A 36 13.72 -8.74 -15.35
CA PHE A 36 12.42 -8.14 -15.59
C PHE A 36 11.74 -7.78 -14.26
N THR A 37 10.80 -6.83 -14.28
CA THR A 37 10.11 -6.36 -13.07
C THR A 37 8.75 -7.03 -12.95
N ILE A 38 8.47 -7.57 -11.77
CA ILE A 38 7.13 -8.00 -11.36
C ILE A 38 6.50 -6.86 -10.59
N GLN A 39 5.38 -6.35 -11.08
CA GLN A 39 4.68 -5.22 -10.46
C GLN A 39 3.51 -5.66 -9.58
N GLY A 40 3.34 -4.99 -8.45
CA GLY A 40 2.16 -5.14 -7.59
C GLY A 40 1.07 -4.11 -7.91
N ASP A 41 -0.19 -4.48 -7.77
CA ASP A 41 -1.34 -3.56 -7.92
C ASP A 41 -1.89 -3.16 -6.53
N ILE A 42 -1.64 -1.93 -6.10
CA ILE A 42 -2.11 -1.42 -4.80
C ILE A 42 -3.64 -1.38 -4.71
N ALA A 43 -4.37 -1.29 -5.83
CA ALA A 43 -5.84 -1.33 -5.80
C ALA A 43 -6.36 -2.66 -5.22
N LYS A 44 -5.59 -3.75 -5.38
CA LYS A 44 -5.88 -5.09 -4.82
C LYS A 44 -5.42 -5.26 -3.36
N ALA A 45 -4.59 -4.35 -2.84
CA ALA A 45 -4.05 -4.46 -1.48
C ALA A 45 -5.15 -4.29 -0.42
N SER A 46 -4.99 -4.97 0.71
CA SER A 46 -5.74 -4.67 1.93
C SER A 46 -5.14 -3.43 2.60
N VAL A 47 -5.98 -2.45 2.94
CA VAL A 47 -5.56 -1.18 3.55
C VAL A 47 -6.34 -0.98 4.84
N THR A 48 -5.61 -0.84 5.95
CA THR A 48 -6.17 -0.67 7.29
C THR A 48 -5.69 0.65 7.88
N LEU A 49 -6.61 1.41 8.47
CA LEU A 49 -6.31 2.62 9.25
C LEU A 49 -6.23 2.25 10.74
N GLU A 50 -5.36 2.92 11.50
CA GLU A 50 -5.30 2.76 12.97
C GLU A 50 -6.66 3.01 13.64
N LYS A 51 -7.41 3.97 13.10
CA LYS A 51 -8.73 4.39 13.57
C LYS A 51 -9.50 4.98 12.40
N THR A 52 -10.80 4.73 12.38
CA THR A 52 -11.71 5.18 11.31
C THR A 52 -12.64 6.31 11.74
N SER A 53 -12.60 6.73 13.02
CA SER A 53 -13.40 7.84 13.55
C SER A 53 -12.64 8.69 14.57
N TYR A 54 -12.66 10.01 14.41
CA TYR A 54 -11.96 10.98 15.25
C TYR A 54 -12.91 12.08 15.74
N THR A 55 -12.64 12.60 16.92
CA THR A 55 -13.32 13.80 17.41
C THR A 55 -12.67 15.05 16.82
N TYR A 56 -13.50 16.01 16.43
CA TYR A 56 -13.05 17.32 15.98
C TYR A 56 -12.44 18.12 17.13
N ASP A 57 -11.18 18.52 16.98
CA ASP A 57 -10.42 19.35 17.92
C ASP A 57 -9.69 20.51 17.21
N GLY A 58 -10.03 20.79 15.95
CA GLY A 58 -9.38 21.82 15.13
C GLY A 58 -8.05 21.41 14.48
N THR A 59 -7.56 20.19 14.70
CA THR A 59 -6.27 19.72 14.13
C THR A 59 -6.46 18.65 13.04
N ALA A 60 -5.43 18.50 12.20
CA ALA A 60 -5.41 17.50 11.14
C ALA A 60 -5.33 16.08 11.70
N LYS A 61 -6.13 15.17 11.13
CA LYS A 61 -6.16 13.74 11.46
C LYS A 61 -5.40 12.95 10.41
N THR A 62 -4.37 12.23 10.85
CA THR A 62 -3.47 11.46 9.98
C THR A 62 -3.35 10.04 10.52
N PRO A 63 -4.40 9.20 10.40
CA PRO A 63 -4.36 7.81 10.86
C PRO A 63 -3.17 7.07 10.27
N SER A 64 -2.41 6.33 11.07
CA SER A 64 -1.40 5.41 10.53
C SER A 64 -2.07 4.42 9.57
N VAL A 65 -1.42 4.19 8.42
CA VAL A 65 -1.93 3.32 7.36
C VAL A 65 -1.06 2.07 7.27
N THR A 66 -1.69 0.90 7.29
CA THR A 66 -1.04 -0.38 7.00
C THR A 66 -1.55 -0.92 5.67
N VAL A 67 -0.64 -1.26 4.76
CA VAL A 67 -0.96 -1.81 3.44
C VAL A 67 -0.38 -3.21 3.31
N LYS A 68 -1.20 -4.19 2.95
CA LYS A 68 -0.78 -5.58 2.70
C LYS A 68 -1.24 -6.05 1.32
N LEU A 69 -0.34 -6.64 0.55
CA LEU A 69 -0.62 -7.23 -0.76
C LEU A 69 0.00 -8.63 -0.81
N ASP A 70 -0.79 -9.64 -1.19
CA ASP A 70 -0.35 -11.03 -1.34
C ASP A 70 0.45 -11.57 -0.13
N GLY A 71 0.01 -11.24 1.08
CA GLY A 71 0.65 -11.65 2.33
C GLY A 71 1.86 -10.79 2.76
N LYS A 72 2.38 -9.93 1.89
CA LYS A 72 3.47 -8.98 2.20
C LYS A 72 2.92 -7.68 2.78
N THR A 73 3.48 -7.23 3.90
CA THR A 73 3.29 -5.85 4.40
C THR A 73 4.19 -4.91 3.62
N LEU A 74 3.62 -3.86 3.05
CA LEU A 74 4.35 -2.88 2.24
C LEU A 74 4.99 -1.81 3.13
N ALA A 75 6.13 -1.29 2.69
CA ALA A 75 6.88 -0.26 3.42
C ALA A 75 6.48 1.16 2.98
N LEU A 76 6.06 1.99 3.95
CA LEU A 76 5.77 3.40 3.73
C LEU A 76 7.04 4.14 3.25
N ASN A 77 6.87 5.03 2.27
CA ASN A 77 7.91 5.79 1.57
C ASN A 77 8.89 4.96 0.71
N THR A 78 8.73 3.64 0.64
CA THR A 78 9.48 2.75 -0.26
C THR A 78 8.56 2.14 -1.32
N ASP A 79 7.48 1.50 -0.88
CA ASP A 79 6.51 0.80 -1.73
C ASP A 79 5.28 1.67 -2.03
N TYR A 80 4.95 2.59 -1.13
CA TYR A 80 3.83 3.52 -1.29
C TYR A 80 4.03 4.81 -0.48
N THR A 81 3.21 5.81 -0.76
CA THR A 81 3.07 7.04 0.03
C THR A 81 1.61 7.26 0.43
N VAL A 82 1.34 8.10 1.43
CA VAL A 82 -0.02 8.43 1.87
C VAL A 82 -0.23 9.93 1.87
N SER A 83 -1.36 10.38 1.33
CA SER A 83 -1.84 11.76 1.46
C SER A 83 -3.25 11.80 2.04
N TYR A 84 -3.58 12.92 2.71
CA TYR A 84 -4.87 13.11 3.38
C TYR A 84 -5.62 14.29 2.80
N ASN A 85 -6.95 14.16 2.72
CA ASN A 85 -7.85 15.21 2.27
C ASN A 85 -9.04 15.32 3.22
N ASN A 86 -9.55 16.54 3.39
CA ASN A 86 -10.69 16.87 4.27
C ASN A 86 -10.50 16.39 5.72
N ASN A 87 -9.26 16.36 6.21
CA ASN A 87 -8.89 15.70 7.45
C ASN A 87 -8.82 16.63 8.68
N ILE A 88 -9.41 17.82 8.62
CA ILE A 88 -9.48 18.75 9.74
C ILE A 88 -10.92 18.94 10.20
N LYS A 89 -11.81 19.30 9.26
CA LYS A 89 -13.21 19.62 9.57
C LYS A 89 -14.05 18.36 9.77
N VAL A 90 -15.14 18.49 10.53
CA VAL A 90 -16.17 17.45 10.67
C VAL A 90 -16.66 16.99 9.29
N GLY A 91 -16.81 15.68 9.12
CA GLY A 91 -17.27 15.05 7.88
C GLY A 91 -16.50 13.79 7.51
N THR A 92 -16.58 13.42 6.23
CA THR A 92 -15.83 12.29 5.66
C THR A 92 -14.47 12.78 5.15
N ALA A 93 -13.42 12.30 5.78
CA ALA A 93 -12.03 12.50 5.39
C ALA A 93 -11.51 11.29 4.60
N LYS A 94 -10.41 11.48 3.88
CA LYS A 94 -9.86 10.49 2.95
C LYS A 94 -8.35 10.35 3.11
N ALA A 95 -7.88 9.11 3.22
CA ALA A 95 -6.49 8.73 3.03
C ALA A 95 -6.31 8.12 1.64
N THR A 96 -5.33 8.60 0.89
CA THR A 96 -4.98 8.10 -0.45
C THR A 96 -3.61 7.46 -0.40
N VAL A 97 -3.57 6.15 -0.65
CA VAL A 97 -2.36 5.35 -0.82
C VAL A 97 -1.95 5.42 -2.29
N THR A 98 -0.78 5.98 -2.56
CA THR A 98 -0.22 6.13 -3.91
C THR A 98 1.00 5.25 -4.07
N GLU A 99 1.16 4.63 -5.23
CA GLU A 99 2.28 3.76 -5.56
C GLU A 99 3.66 4.42 -5.47
N LYS A 100 4.67 3.59 -5.22
CA LYS A 100 6.09 3.91 -5.34
C LYS A 100 6.86 2.63 -5.68
N GLY A 101 8.07 2.73 -6.23
CA GLY A 101 8.89 1.55 -6.54
C GLY A 101 8.23 0.64 -7.57
N ASN A 102 8.22 -0.68 -7.30
CA ASN A 102 7.66 -1.69 -8.22
C ASN A 102 6.14 -1.88 -8.08
N TYR A 103 5.41 -0.87 -7.60
CA TYR A 103 3.96 -0.94 -7.45
C TYR A 103 3.26 0.00 -8.41
N THR A 104 1.98 -0.27 -8.66
CA THR A 104 1.13 0.45 -9.59
C THR A 104 -0.23 0.72 -8.97
N ARG A 105 -0.91 1.75 -9.53
CA ARG A 105 -2.24 2.21 -9.12
C ARG A 105 -2.28 2.71 -7.67
N SER A 106 -3.42 3.30 -7.32
CA SER A 106 -3.66 3.86 -5.99
C SER A 106 -4.92 3.27 -5.36
N LYS A 107 -5.01 3.39 -4.03
CA LYS A 107 -6.21 2.99 -3.27
C LYS A 107 -6.59 4.09 -2.29
N LYS A 108 -7.89 4.36 -2.18
CA LYS A 108 -8.45 5.38 -1.30
C LYS A 108 -9.28 4.71 -0.22
N VAL A 109 -9.12 5.15 1.02
CA VAL A 109 -9.92 4.72 2.17
C VAL A 109 -10.42 5.95 2.92
N ASN A 110 -11.60 5.83 3.51
CA ASN A 110 -12.25 6.94 4.20
C ASN A 110 -12.20 6.73 5.72
N PHE A 111 -12.23 7.84 6.45
CA PHE A 111 -12.47 7.89 7.89
C PHE A 111 -13.34 9.10 8.22
N THR A 112 -13.95 9.11 9.38
CA THR A 112 -14.89 10.17 9.79
C THR A 112 -14.30 11.06 10.87
N ILE A 113 -14.65 12.34 10.82
CA ILE A 113 -14.41 13.30 11.89
C ILE A 113 -15.79 13.74 12.39
N VAL A 114 -16.08 13.49 13.66
CA VAL A 114 -17.37 13.81 14.30
C VAL A 114 -17.20 15.00 15.24
N LYS A 115 -18.30 15.72 15.52
CA LYS A 115 -18.28 16.77 16.55
C LYS A 115 -17.93 16.15 17.91
N ALA A 116 -17.30 16.93 18.78
CA ALA A 116 -17.23 16.56 20.19
C ALA A 116 -18.65 16.42 20.74
N GLU A 117 -18.89 15.34 21.49
CA GLU A 117 -20.13 15.23 22.26
C GLU A 117 -20.14 16.37 23.28
N GLU A 118 -21.19 17.18 23.28
CA GLU A 118 -21.44 18.11 24.36
C GLU A 118 -21.79 17.28 25.60
N LYS A 119 -20.93 17.30 26.63
CA LYS A 119 -21.29 16.75 27.93
C LYS A 119 -22.52 17.53 28.41
N PRO A 120 -23.61 16.89 28.86
CA PRO A 120 -24.76 17.63 29.38
C PRO A 120 -24.30 18.59 30.47
N GLU A 121 -24.59 19.88 30.30
CA GLU A 121 -24.35 20.88 31.34
C GLU A 121 -25.06 20.42 32.63
N PRO A 122 -24.41 20.55 33.81
CA PRO A 122 -25.12 20.32 35.06
C PRO A 122 -26.28 21.30 35.12
N ALA A 123 -27.50 20.79 35.31
CA ALA A 123 -28.70 21.60 35.44
C ALA A 123 -28.44 22.74 36.43
N SER A 124 -28.46 23.98 35.93
CA SER A 124 -28.31 25.18 36.74
C SER A 124 -29.39 25.14 37.83
N LYS A 125 -28.97 24.98 39.09
CA LYS A 125 -29.86 25.10 40.24
C LYS A 125 -30.27 26.58 40.31
N ILE A 126 -31.50 26.86 39.90
CA ILE A 126 -32.18 28.10 40.27
C ILE A 126 -32.41 28.01 41.78
N THR A 127 -31.70 28.83 42.57
CA THR A 127 -32.00 29.09 43.98
C THR A 127 -32.06 30.59 44.19
#